data_AF-A0A2E4HKW8-F1
#
_entry.id   AF-A0A2E4HKW8-F1
#
_cell.length_a   1.000
_cell.length_b   1.000
_cell.length_c   1.000
_cell.angle_alpha   90.00
_cell.angle_beta   90.00
_cell.angle_gamma   90.00
#
_symmetry.space_group_name_H-M   'P 1'
#
loop_
_entity.id
_entity.type
_entity.pdbx_description
1 polymer ?
#
loop_
_entity_poly.entity_id
_entity_poly.type
_entity_poly.pdbx_seq_one_letter_code
_entity_poly.pdbx_strand_id
1 'polypeptide(L)'
;MKVESILAKLNELRKDCKGENEIEQAVYHVFCFVSYEINSFANFVENNIQPKNKINESPISQNTEEIFKVFQELKDEISDNEEDLEFITLDLTLKFLSFLTYDFQEYLKKI
;
A
#
# COMPACT_ATOMS: atom_id res chain seq x y z
N MET A 1 3.84 -5.93 15.77
CA MET A 1 3.71 -6.81 14.57
C MET A 1 5.04 -6.74 13.81
N LYS A 2 5.42 -7.79 13.08
CA LYS A 2 6.66 -7.79 12.30
C LYS A 2 6.41 -7.34 10.86
N VAL A 3 7.29 -6.51 10.30
CA VAL A 3 7.15 -6.02 8.93
C VAL A 3 7.14 -7.17 7.91
N GLU A 4 7.89 -8.23 8.16
CA GLU A 4 7.96 -9.38 7.26
C GLU A 4 6.62 -10.10 7.13
N SER A 5 5.82 -10.13 8.21
CA SER A 5 4.47 -10.71 8.17
C SER A 5 3.52 -9.91 7.28
N ILE A 6 3.61 -8.57 7.35
CA ILE A 6 2.80 -7.67 6.50
C ILE A 6 3.22 -7.80 5.04
N LEU A 7 4.52 -7.83 4.75
CA LEU A 7 5.02 -7.98 3.38
C LEU A 7 4.68 -9.33 2.77
N ALA A 8 4.74 -10.39 3.57
CA ALA A 8 4.35 -11.72 3.14
C ALA A 8 2.87 -11.72 2.73
N LYS A 9 2.00 -11.17 3.58
CA LYS A 9 0.56 -11.06 3.29
C LYS A 9 0.28 -10.15 2.08
N LEU A 10 0.96 -9.01 1.94
CA LEU A 10 0.81 -8.14 0.77
C LEU A 10 1.25 -8.84 -0.53
N ASN A 11 2.26 -9.69 -0.48
CA ASN A 11 2.67 -10.51 -1.63
C ASN A 11 1.72 -11.69 -1.90
N GLU A 12 1.02 -12.21 -0.90
CA GLU A 12 -0.08 -13.17 -1.08
C GLU A 12 -1.23 -12.48 -1.81
N LEU A 13 -1.71 -11.34 -1.32
CA LEU A 13 -2.74 -10.52 -1.98
C LEU A 13 -2.40 -10.25 -3.45
N ARG A 14 -1.16 -9.86 -3.73
CA ARG A 14 -0.68 -9.65 -5.11
C ARG A 14 -0.82 -10.89 -6.00
N LYS A 15 -0.63 -12.09 -5.44
CA LYS A 15 -0.78 -13.35 -6.18
C LYS A 15 -2.25 -13.75 -6.32
N ASP A 16 -3.07 -13.44 -5.32
CA ASP A 16 -4.49 -13.77 -5.28
C ASP A 16 -5.28 -12.93 -6.29
N CYS A 17 -4.92 -11.66 -6.48
CA CYS A 17 -5.49 -10.79 -7.52
C CYS A 17 -5.02 -11.12 -8.95
N LYS A 18 -4.23 -12.19 -9.17
CA LYS A 18 -3.65 -12.47 -10.49
C LYS A 18 -4.74 -12.82 -11.52
N GLY A 19 -4.74 -12.11 -12.64
CA GLY A 19 -5.74 -12.22 -13.70
C GLY A 19 -6.83 -11.15 -13.65
N GLU A 20 -6.86 -10.34 -12.59
CA GLU A 20 -7.72 -9.17 -12.45
C GLU A 20 -6.94 -7.94 -12.91
N ASN A 21 -6.91 -7.66 -14.21
CA ASN A 21 -5.94 -6.74 -14.82
C ASN A 21 -5.78 -5.37 -14.11
N GLU A 22 -6.84 -4.76 -13.58
CA GLU A 22 -6.73 -3.46 -12.88
C GLU A 22 -6.30 -3.63 -11.42
N ILE A 23 -6.89 -4.58 -10.69
CA ILE A 23 -6.58 -4.86 -9.28
C ILE A 23 -5.16 -5.43 -9.13
N GLU A 24 -4.80 -6.38 -10.00
CA GLU A 24 -3.45 -6.96 -10.08
C GLU A 24 -2.40 -5.88 -10.23
N GLN A 25 -2.60 -4.93 -11.14
CA GLN A 25 -1.65 -3.84 -11.39
C GLN A 25 -1.56 -2.89 -10.18
N ALA A 26 -2.70 -2.53 -9.56
CA ALA A 26 -2.70 -1.70 -8.36
C ALA A 26 -1.92 -2.37 -7.22
N VAL A 27 -2.23 -3.62 -6.90
CA VAL A 27 -1.55 -4.36 -5.82
C VAL A 27 -0.08 -4.61 -6.14
N TYR A 28 0.25 -4.86 -7.42
CA TYR A 28 1.62 -4.97 -7.88
C TYR A 28 2.43 -3.69 -7.64
N HIS A 29 1.92 -2.53 -8.08
CA HIS A 29 2.63 -1.26 -7.93
C HIS A 29 2.79 -0.84 -6.47
N VAL A 30 1.77 -1.06 -5.65
CA VAL A 30 1.86 -0.80 -4.21
C VAL A 30 2.89 -1.73 -3.56
N PHE A 31 2.87 -3.03 -3.87
CA PHE A 31 3.87 -3.96 -3.35
C PHE A 31 5.30 -3.55 -3.74
N CYS A 32 5.52 -3.18 -5.00
CA CYS A 32 6.82 -2.71 -5.47
C CYS A 32 7.25 -1.42 -4.76
N PHE A 33 6.35 -0.46 -4.58
CA PHE A 33 6.66 0.79 -3.87
C PHE A 33 6.97 0.57 -2.39
N VAL A 34 6.15 -0.23 -1.69
CA VAL A 34 6.40 -0.60 -0.29
C VAL A 34 7.74 -1.34 -0.14
N SER A 35 8.07 -2.22 -1.08
CA SER A 35 9.36 -2.92 -1.12
C SER A 35 10.53 -1.97 -1.36
N TYR A 36 10.34 -0.96 -2.21
CA TYR A 36 11.34 0.09 -2.44
C TYR A 36 11.56 0.95 -1.17
N GLU A 37 10.49 1.28 -0.46
CA GLU A 37 10.52 2.04 0.80
C GLU A 37 10.62 1.14 2.05
N ILE A 38 11.16 -0.08 1.93
CA ILE A 38 11.12 -1.11 2.99
C ILE A 38 11.60 -0.63 4.36
N ASN A 39 12.68 0.15 4.42
CA ASN A 39 13.21 0.67 5.69
C ASN A 39 12.24 1.67 6.35
N SER A 40 11.56 2.48 5.53
CA SER A 40 10.54 3.42 5.98
C SER A 40 9.30 2.67 6.45
N PHE A 41 8.87 1.68 5.67
CA PHE A 41 7.73 0.82 5.99
C PHE A 41 7.94 0.02 7.28
N ALA A 42 9.13 -0.57 7.46
CA ALA A 42 9.48 -1.30 8.69
C ALA A 42 9.41 -0.39 9.92
N ASN A 43 9.97 0.82 9.84
CA ASN A 43 9.89 1.79 10.94
C ASN A 43 8.45 2.23 11.23
N PHE A 44 7.62 2.37 10.20
CA PHE A 44 6.21 2.67 10.37
C PHE A 44 5.46 1.53 11.07
N VAL A 45 5.60 0.29 10.61
CA VAL A 45 4.89 -0.88 11.15
C VAL A 45 5.36 -1.27 12.55
N GLU A 46 6.68 -1.25 12.79
CA GLU A 46 7.26 -1.82 14.01
C GLU A 46 7.44 -0.78 15.12
N ASN A 47 7.78 0.46 14.73
CA ASN A 47 8.12 1.53 15.67
C ASN A 47 7.09 2.67 15.67
N ASN A 48 6.02 2.57 14.87
CA ASN A 48 4.98 3.60 14.72
C ASN A 48 5.56 4.98 14.32
N ILE A 49 6.64 4.97 13.53
CA ILE A 49 7.28 6.20 13.03
C ILE A 49 6.63 6.56 11.70
N GLN A 50 5.88 7.66 11.68
CA GLN A 50 5.24 8.17 10.49
C GLN A 50 6.28 8.55 9.41
N PRO A 51 6.15 8.03 8.17
CA PRO A 51 7.03 8.41 7.08
C PRO A 51 6.68 9.83 6.59
N LYS A 52 7.63 10.47 5.88
CA LYS A 52 7.44 11.82 5.34
C LYS A 52 7.78 11.83 3.85
N ASN A 53 6.97 12.54 3.08
CA ASN A 53 7.24 12.78 1.66
C ASN A 53 8.63 13.40 1.48
N LYS A 54 9.36 12.92 0.48
CA LYS A 54 10.64 13.46 0.02
C LYS A 54 10.42 14.53 -1.06
N ILE A 55 9.29 14.46 -1.78
CA ILE A 55 8.92 15.36 -2.86
C ILE A 55 7.81 16.32 -2.39
N ASN A 56 7.78 17.51 -2.98
CA ASN A 56 6.82 18.57 -2.65
C ASN A 56 5.38 18.20 -3.00
N GLU A 57 4.45 18.80 -2.27
CA GLU A 57 3.01 18.63 -2.47
C GLU A 57 2.58 19.07 -3.88
N SER A 58 1.80 18.21 -4.55
CA SER A 58 1.17 18.49 -5.84
C SER A 58 -0.28 18.01 -5.79
N PRO A 59 -1.17 18.35 -6.74
CA PRO A 59 -2.47 17.71 -6.81
C PRO A 59 -2.31 16.18 -6.95
N ILE A 60 -3.16 15.42 -6.26
CA ILE A 60 -3.22 13.97 -6.41
C ILE A 60 -3.71 13.67 -7.84
N SER A 61 -3.04 12.72 -8.50
CA SER A 61 -3.35 12.28 -9.84
C SER A 61 -4.45 11.23 -9.80
N GLN A 62 -5.24 11.17 -10.86
CA GLN A 62 -6.31 10.18 -11.01
C GLN A 62 -5.80 8.74 -10.81
N ASN A 63 -4.64 8.38 -11.37
CA ASN A 63 -4.07 7.04 -11.19
C ASN A 63 -3.75 6.72 -9.71
N THR A 64 -3.26 7.72 -8.96
CA THR A 64 -3.01 7.55 -7.52
C THR A 64 -4.34 7.36 -6.78
N GLU A 65 -5.37 8.16 -7.09
CA GLU A 65 -6.70 8.02 -6.49
C GLU A 65 -7.34 6.65 -6.79
N GLU A 66 -7.21 6.16 -8.03
CA GLU A 66 -7.71 4.85 -8.44
C GLU A 66 -7.06 3.70 -7.67
N ILE A 67 -5.74 3.73 -7.47
CA ILE A 67 -5.06 2.70 -6.67
C ILE A 67 -5.49 2.75 -5.20
N PHE A 68 -5.64 3.95 -4.62
CA PHE A 68 -6.14 4.08 -3.25
C PHE A 68 -7.55 3.53 -3.12
N LYS A 69 -8.41 3.79 -4.12
CA LYS A 69 -9.76 3.26 -4.18
C LYS A 69 -9.76 1.72 -4.23
N VAL A 70 -8.96 1.11 -5.09
CA VAL A 70 -8.84 -0.37 -5.16
C VAL A 70 -8.44 -0.96 -3.81
N PHE A 71 -7.43 -0.39 -3.14
CA PHE A 71 -7.02 -0.88 -1.83
C PHE A 71 -8.08 -0.68 -0.75
N GLN A 72 -8.85 0.40 -0.82
CA GLN A 72 -9.96 0.63 0.10
C GLN A 72 -11.10 -0.37 -0.16
N GLU A 73 -11.45 -0.64 -1.42
CA GLU A 73 -12.45 -1.64 -1.79
C GLU A 73 -12.03 -3.05 -1.34
N LEU A 74 -10.77 -3.45 -1.58
CA LEU A 74 -10.23 -4.72 -1.06
C LEU A 74 -10.36 -4.81 0.47
N LYS A 75 -10.05 -3.71 1.18
CA LYS A 75 -10.15 -3.67 2.64
C LYS A 75 -11.60 -3.79 3.10
N ASP A 76 -12.54 -3.16 2.40
CA ASP A 76 -13.97 -3.18 2.72
C ASP A 76 -14.62 -4.55 2.40
N GLU A 77 -14.06 -5.30 1.44
CA GLU A 77 -14.48 -6.67 1.13
C GLU A 77 -14.02 -7.71 2.16
N ILE A 78 -12.88 -7.45 2.82
CA ILE A 78 -12.39 -8.30 3.91
C ILE A 78 -13.19 -7.99 5.17
N SER A 79 -13.84 -9.05 5.67
CA SER A 79 -14.57 -9.21 6.93
C SER A 79 -14.44 -8.05 7.94
N ASP A 80 -15.54 -7.69 8.61
CA ASP A 80 -15.64 -6.73 9.73
C ASP A 80 -14.71 -7.01 10.94
N ASN A 81 -13.90 -8.08 10.89
CA ASN A 81 -12.89 -8.39 11.89
C ASN A 81 -11.58 -7.61 11.64
N GLU A 82 -11.45 -6.46 12.30
CA GLU A 82 -10.24 -5.63 12.29
C GLU A 82 -8.98 -6.33 12.84
N GLU A 83 -9.11 -7.52 13.43
CA GLU A 83 -7.98 -8.34 13.90
C GLU A 83 -7.41 -9.27 12.81
N ASP A 84 -8.06 -9.39 11.64
CA ASP A 84 -7.54 -10.19 10.53
C ASP A 84 -6.22 -9.59 10.00
N LEU A 85 -5.21 -10.45 9.80
CA LEU A 85 -3.93 -10.04 9.24
C LEU A 85 -4.08 -9.40 7.85
N GLU A 86 -5.07 -9.84 7.06
CA GLU A 86 -5.33 -9.28 5.74
C GLU A 86 -5.88 -7.85 5.85
N PHE A 87 -6.85 -7.63 6.73
CA PHE A 87 -7.38 -6.31 7.06
C PHE A 87 -6.27 -5.38 7.58
N ILE A 88 -5.49 -5.85 8.56
CA ILE A 88 -4.37 -5.09 9.14
C ILE A 88 -3.33 -4.75 8.06
N THR A 89 -3.04 -5.68 7.14
CA THR A 89 -2.11 -5.46 6.03
C THR A 89 -2.58 -4.32 5.14
N LEU A 90 -3.83 -4.38 4.66
CA LEU A 90 -4.37 -3.34 3.79
C LEU A 90 -4.49 -1.99 4.52
N ASP A 91 -4.92 -1.99 5.78
CA ASP A 91 -5.06 -0.77 6.57
C ASP A 91 -3.71 -0.07 6.80
N LEU A 92 -2.68 -0.83 7.19
CA LEU A 92 -1.32 -0.30 7.34
C LEU A 92 -0.74 0.18 6.01
N THR A 93 -0.96 -0.56 4.93
CA THR A 93 -0.51 -0.15 3.59
C THR A 93 -1.19 1.14 3.13
N LEU A 94 -2.52 1.27 3.29
CA LEU A 94 -3.26 2.50 2.98
C LEU A 94 -2.77 3.70 3.80
N LYS A 95 -2.60 3.52 5.12
CA LYS A 95 -2.04 4.56 5.99
C LYS A 95 -0.65 4.98 5.53
N PHE A 96 0.23 4.02 5.26
CA PHE A 96 1.56 4.29 4.76
C PHE A 96 1.56 5.07 3.44
N LEU A 97 0.74 4.65 2.48
CA LEU A 97 0.58 5.34 1.20
C LEU A 97 0.06 6.77 1.39
N SER A 98 -0.92 6.98 2.29
CA SER A 98 -1.46 8.32 2.54
C SER A 98 -0.42 9.32 3.07
N PHE A 99 0.56 8.84 3.84
CA PHE A 99 1.68 9.67 4.28
C PHE A 99 2.71 9.95 3.19
N LEU A 100 2.78 9.06 2.19
CA LEU A 100 3.73 9.11 1.07
C LEU A 100 3.05 9.35 -0.28
N THR A 101 1.86 9.97 -0.28
CA THR A 101 1.03 10.12 -1.49
C THR A 101 1.81 10.74 -2.64
N TYR A 102 2.66 11.74 -2.37
CA TYR A 102 3.44 12.42 -3.42
C TYR A 102 4.61 11.58 -3.90
N ASP A 103 5.33 10.91 -3.01
CA ASP A 103 6.40 10.01 -3.40
C ASP A 103 5.86 8.82 -4.21
N PHE A 104 4.69 8.28 -3.83
CA PHE A 104 4.04 7.20 -4.57
C PHE A 104 3.57 7.66 -5.96
N GLN A 105 2.94 8.83 -6.04
CA GLN A 105 2.57 9.43 -7.33
C GLN A 105 3.78 9.62 -8.24
N GLU A 106 4.89 10.12 -7.71
CA GLU A 106 6.13 10.31 -8.48
C GLU A 106 6.79 8.98 -8.86
N TYR A 107 6.59 7.92 -8.07
CA TYR A 107 6.95 6.57 -8.45
C TYR A 107 6.11 6.10 -9.66
N LEU A 108 4.78 6.26 -9.62
CA LEU A 108 3.89 5.83 -10.71
C LEU A 108 4.19 6.53 -12.03
N LYS A 109 4.63 7.80 -12.01
CA LYS A 109 5.02 8.55 -13.23
C LYS A 109 6.25 7.98 -13.96
N LYS A 110 7.05 7.14 -13.30
CA LYS A 110 8.30 6.58 -13.85
C LYS A 110 8.11 5.24 -14.54
N ILE A 111 6.88 4.71 -14.53
CA ILE A 111 6.50 3.41 -15.07
C ILE A 111 5.68 3.65 -16.33
#